data_AF-A0AA43Q4G3-F1
#
_entry.id   AF-A0AA43Q4G3-F1
#
_cell.length_a   1.000
_cell.length_b   1.000
_cell.length_c   1.000
_cell.angle_alpha   90.00
_cell.angle_beta   90.00
_cell.angle_gamma   90.00
#
_symmetry.space_group_name_H-M   'P 1'
#
loop_
_entity.id
_entity.type
_entity.pdbx_description
1 polymer ?
#
loop_
_entity_poly.entity_id
_entity_poly.type
_entity_poly.pdbx_seq_one_letter_code
_entity_poly.pdbx_strand_id
1 'polypeptide(L)'
;MDVDFHYYATFAAARFAGWNKQEAETIAYSAQFVDEFNMSYGSSSEPWSFTTSQLPSPKMGTFRFDQINHQNGSSKIRPRRTVQSTAECMKSLHIRKDIWIPFHFLPGNYGKKNERDPRHIKREGCSNKNFDLLCRPLSPLAIAMINDLLDFNKNHDGINHDYLLQLVGLRMHVFADTWAHQDFVGDGVKAINDCMGYYNFIEKGECLEQLNWDIPIMKDDNNMGYAPNVQLPRAYLGHGRLGHFPDYSWCRYYYSPAWMQAGGSINPNSSANNVKMLVRDNPVVFQTAFFELVKVLYALKNKISTYPNRITLSLIFGTNKVDEITNAVREAIALDRSEDLYSDTLVFQKTVDKWKELIKNHCGGNDITFDNQKWKTEAASALTNANRTSGEYRWNHDKFIKTNLYKFNLAAEHHFAFVKTKLRADLNYELDDIATFDKAKVGLATEVVWQPDSSVSKCPICNKSFGVINRKHHCRTCGRVVCSSCAPEKRLRGDRICKDCESSQ
;
A
#
# COMPACT_ATOMS: atom_id res chain seq x y z
N MET A 1 8.46 1.58 -6.86
CA MET A 1 8.35 2.23 -8.19
C MET A 1 8.31 3.73 -7.95
N ASP A 2 8.12 4.59 -8.96
CA ASP A 2 8.06 6.05 -8.77
C ASP A 2 6.68 6.65 -9.13
N VAL A 3 6.60 7.99 -9.10
CA VAL A 3 5.35 8.74 -9.32
C VAL A 3 4.71 8.49 -10.68
N ASP A 4 5.50 8.17 -11.71
CA ASP A 4 4.99 7.75 -13.03
C ASP A 4 4.06 6.54 -12.90
N PHE A 5 4.45 5.56 -12.08
CA PHE A 5 3.69 4.34 -11.90
C PHE A 5 2.68 4.41 -10.74
N HIS A 6 3.14 4.74 -9.53
CA HIS A 6 2.31 4.72 -8.33
C HIS A 6 1.14 5.71 -8.42
N TYR A 7 1.33 6.87 -9.07
CA TYR A 7 0.24 7.80 -9.34
C TYR A 7 -0.40 7.59 -10.72
N TYR A 8 0.33 7.85 -11.81
CA TYR A 8 -0.29 7.96 -13.14
C TYR A 8 -0.71 6.61 -13.71
N ALA A 9 0.13 5.57 -13.62
CA ALA A 9 -0.27 4.23 -14.03
C ALA A 9 -1.44 3.69 -13.18
N THR A 10 -1.40 3.87 -11.86
CA THR A 10 -2.53 3.50 -10.98
C THR A 10 -3.83 4.22 -11.37
N PHE A 11 -3.76 5.52 -11.69
CA PHE A 11 -4.91 6.27 -12.18
C PHE A 11 -5.47 5.67 -13.48
N ALA A 12 -4.59 5.42 -14.46
CA ALA A 12 -4.99 4.80 -15.72
C ALA A 12 -5.61 3.42 -15.49
N ALA A 13 -5.01 2.60 -14.61
CA ALA A 13 -5.50 1.27 -14.28
C ALA A 13 -6.91 1.32 -13.67
N ALA A 14 -7.17 2.26 -12.75
CA ALA A 14 -8.49 2.46 -12.16
C ALA A 14 -9.52 2.91 -13.21
N ARG A 15 -9.14 3.81 -14.12
CA ARG A 15 -10.01 4.27 -15.20
C ARG A 15 -10.39 3.17 -16.17
N PHE A 16 -9.42 2.36 -16.60
CA PHE A 16 -9.70 1.19 -17.43
C PHE A 16 -10.57 0.15 -16.72
N ALA A 17 -10.39 -0.01 -15.41
CA ALA A 17 -11.22 -0.89 -14.59
C ALA A 17 -12.66 -0.37 -14.37
N GLY A 18 -13.00 0.83 -14.85
CA GLY A 18 -14.35 1.40 -14.79
C GLY A 18 -14.65 2.27 -13.56
N TRP A 19 -13.64 2.64 -12.76
CA TRP A 19 -13.78 3.62 -11.69
C TRP A 19 -13.92 5.02 -12.27
N ASN A 20 -14.77 5.89 -11.69
CA ASN A 20 -14.92 7.26 -12.19
C ASN A 20 -13.65 8.11 -11.94
N LYS A 21 -13.58 9.31 -12.50
CA LYS A 21 -12.38 10.18 -12.40
C LYS A 21 -12.02 10.46 -10.94
N GLN A 22 -12.98 10.85 -10.09
CA GLN A 22 -12.75 11.20 -8.69
C GLN A 22 -12.29 9.99 -7.85
N GLU A 23 -12.90 8.82 -8.08
CA GLU A 23 -12.50 7.56 -7.46
C GLU A 23 -11.07 7.18 -7.86
N ALA A 24 -10.76 7.25 -9.17
CA ALA A 24 -9.44 6.95 -9.70
C ALA A 24 -8.37 7.91 -9.18
N GLU A 25 -8.66 9.21 -9.07
CA GLU A 25 -7.75 10.19 -8.45
C GLU A 25 -7.47 9.86 -6.99
N THR A 26 -8.49 9.41 -6.24
CA THR A 26 -8.34 9.08 -4.82
C THR A 26 -7.50 7.81 -4.65
N ILE A 27 -7.77 6.76 -5.44
CA ILE A 27 -6.97 5.53 -5.46
C ILE A 27 -5.52 5.83 -5.83
N ALA A 28 -5.28 6.56 -6.92
CA ALA A 28 -3.95 6.93 -7.38
C ALA A 28 -3.19 7.81 -6.39
N TYR A 29 -3.85 8.81 -5.82
CA TYR A 29 -3.24 9.66 -4.79
C TYR A 29 -2.87 8.83 -3.57
N SER A 30 -3.75 7.95 -3.10
CA SER A 30 -3.47 7.09 -1.95
C SER A 30 -2.30 6.15 -2.22
N ALA A 31 -2.18 5.62 -3.44
CA ALA A 31 -1.04 4.79 -3.83
C ALA A 31 0.27 5.58 -3.72
N GLN A 32 0.39 6.72 -4.42
CA GLN A 32 1.58 7.57 -4.34
C GLN A 32 1.86 8.08 -2.91
N PHE A 33 0.81 8.33 -2.13
CA PHE A 33 0.97 8.89 -0.80
C PHE A 33 1.67 7.93 0.18
N VAL A 34 1.74 6.63 -0.13
CA VAL A 34 2.54 5.66 0.63
C VAL A 34 4.02 6.08 0.66
N ASP A 35 4.58 6.51 -0.48
CA ASP A 35 5.97 6.99 -0.62
C ASP A 35 6.19 8.40 -0.07
N GLU A 36 5.12 9.08 0.33
CA GLU A 36 5.17 10.47 0.75
C GLU A 36 4.95 10.61 2.26
N PHE A 37 4.16 9.73 2.87
CA PHE A 37 3.72 9.89 4.25
C PHE A 37 4.79 9.55 5.32
N ASN A 38 5.55 10.59 5.70
CA ASN A 38 6.55 10.56 6.77
C ASN A 38 6.08 11.32 8.04
N MET A 39 6.91 11.31 9.11
CA MET A 39 6.57 11.98 10.38
C MET A 39 6.70 13.51 10.38
N SER A 40 7.35 14.08 9.38
CA SER A 40 7.60 15.52 9.24
C SER A 40 6.46 16.26 8.51
N TYR A 41 5.26 15.66 8.43
CA TYR A 41 4.07 16.27 7.81
C TYR A 41 3.44 17.41 8.63
N GLY A 42 4.25 18.20 9.34
CA GLY A 42 3.87 19.39 10.11
C GLY A 42 5.05 20.36 10.10
N SER A 43 4.79 21.67 10.20
CA SER A 43 5.82 22.72 10.18
C SER A 43 7.02 22.36 11.05
N SER A 44 8.20 22.69 10.55
CA SER A 44 9.60 22.48 10.95
C SER A 44 10.02 22.43 12.45
N SER A 45 9.17 22.05 13.40
CA SER A 45 9.59 21.92 14.81
C SER A 45 8.72 21.04 15.71
N GLU A 46 7.53 20.55 15.31
CA GLU A 46 6.74 19.67 16.20
C GLU A 46 6.23 18.38 15.53
N PRO A 47 6.58 17.19 16.08
CA PRO A 47 5.99 15.94 15.65
C PRO A 47 4.51 15.90 16.07
N TRP A 48 3.66 15.49 15.13
CA TRP A 48 2.27 15.07 15.34
C TRP A 48 2.09 14.42 16.70
N SER A 49 1.52 15.15 17.66
CA SER A 49 1.23 14.64 18.98
C SER A 49 -0.11 15.16 19.47
N PHE A 50 -1.14 14.33 19.39
CA PHE A 50 -2.48 14.66 19.90
C PHE A 50 -2.55 14.27 21.38
N THR A 51 -3.05 15.13 22.28
CA THR A 51 -3.25 14.73 23.67
C THR A 51 -4.54 13.90 23.82
N THR A 52 -4.51 12.82 24.60
CA THR A 52 -5.66 11.91 24.77
C THR A 52 -6.92 12.53 25.34
N SER A 53 -6.84 13.70 25.97
CA SER A 53 -8.04 14.48 26.37
C SER A 53 -8.81 15.08 25.19
N GLN A 54 -8.27 14.98 23.97
CA GLN A 54 -8.85 15.49 22.72
C GLN A 54 -9.45 14.39 21.84
N LEU A 55 -9.39 13.12 22.27
CA LEU A 55 -10.09 12.00 21.66
C LEU A 55 -11.06 11.38 22.69
N PRO A 56 -12.15 10.73 22.23
CA PRO A 56 -13.09 10.09 23.16
C PRO A 56 -12.39 9.07 24.07
N SER A 57 -12.87 9.03 25.32
CA SER A 57 -12.49 8.08 26.39
C SER A 57 -12.24 6.66 25.85
N PRO A 58 -11.24 5.92 26.39
CA PRO A 58 -10.74 4.67 25.83
C PRO A 58 -11.81 3.59 25.80
N LYS A 59 -12.49 3.48 24.65
CA LYS A 59 -13.04 2.21 24.13
C LYS A 59 -12.42 1.84 22.78
N MET A 60 -11.30 2.48 22.39
CA MET A 60 -10.60 2.21 21.13
C MET A 60 -9.32 1.40 21.38
N GLY A 61 -9.39 0.10 21.06
CA GLY A 61 -8.25 -0.78 20.92
C GLY A 61 -7.76 -0.89 19.47
N THR A 62 -7.80 0.20 18.69
CA THR A 62 -7.63 0.16 17.21
C THR A 62 -6.56 1.07 16.64
N PHE A 63 -5.84 1.79 17.49
CA PHE A 63 -4.69 2.57 17.08
C PHE A 63 -3.46 2.08 17.84
N ARG A 64 -2.39 1.74 17.12
CA ARG A 64 -1.04 1.64 17.72
C ARG A 64 -0.58 3.06 18.02
N PHE A 65 -1.01 3.59 19.16
CA PHE A 65 -0.41 4.78 19.75
C PHE A 65 0.91 4.36 20.37
N ASP A 66 2.05 4.90 19.90
CA ASP A 66 3.24 4.92 20.75
C ASP A 66 2.89 5.80 21.96
N GLN A 67 2.48 5.17 23.05
CA GLN A 67 2.22 5.86 24.30
C GLN A 67 3.57 6.28 24.88
N ILE A 68 4.09 7.44 24.46
CA ILE A 68 5.19 8.06 25.20
C ILE A 68 4.57 8.67 26.44
N ASN A 69 4.72 7.98 27.57
CA ASN A 69 4.50 8.57 28.87
C ASN A 69 5.51 9.71 29.04
N HIS A 70 5.10 10.92 28.74
CA HIS A 70 5.80 12.08 29.28
C HIS A 70 5.52 12.15 30.78
N GLN A 71 6.48 12.67 31.56
CA GLN A 71 6.39 12.83 33.01
C GLN A 71 5.15 13.64 33.48
N ASN A 72 4.41 14.26 32.55
CA ASN A 72 3.23 15.08 32.80
C ASN A 72 1.88 14.37 32.51
N GLY A 73 1.86 13.06 32.22
CA GLY A 73 0.62 12.29 32.11
C GLY A 73 -0.23 12.50 30.83
N SER A 74 0.27 13.23 29.82
CA SER A 74 -0.39 13.38 28.53
C SER A 74 0.00 12.25 27.57
N SER A 75 -0.97 11.47 27.10
CA SER A 75 -0.72 10.45 26.06
C SER A 75 -0.81 11.12 24.69
N LYS A 76 0.25 10.98 23.89
CA LYS A 76 0.39 11.56 22.54
C LYS A 76 0.05 10.53 21.46
N ILE A 77 -0.72 10.91 20.44
CA ILE A 77 -1.02 10.06 19.27
C ILE A 77 -0.03 10.34 18.15
N ARG A 78 0.48 9.30 17.48
CA ARG A 78 1.36 9.42 16.31
C ARG A 78 0.76 8.70 15.10
N PRO A 79 0.72 9.32 13.91
CA PRO A 79 0.28 8.64 12.70
C PRO A 79 1.24 7.51 12.29
N ARG A 80 0.72 6.54 11.55
CA ARG A 80 1.47 5.43 10.95
C ARG A 80 2.29 5.93 9.78
N ARG A 81 3.59 6.08 9.97
CA ARG A 81 4.50 6.35 8.84
C ARG A 81 4.42 5.19 7.86
N THR A 82 4.37 5.52 6.58
CA THR A 82 4.49 4.53 5.51
C THR A 82 5.78 4.68 4.73
N VAL A 83 6.48 5.81 4.83
CA VAL A 83 7.82 6.02 4.25
C VAL A 83 8.79 6.65 5.27
N GLN A 84 10.10 6.44 5.04
CA GLN A 84 11.16 7.12 5.78
C GLN A 84 12.40 7.37 4.89
N SER A 85 12.75 8.63 4.68
CA SER A 85 13.63 9.10 3.59
C SER A 85 15.15 9.16 3.88
N THR A 86 15.69 8.48 4.90
CA THR A 86 17.15 8.50 5.13
C THR A 86 17.77 7.10 5.18
N ALA A 87 18.94 6.94 4.56
CA ALA A 87 19.71 5.69 4.53
C ALA A 87 20.03 5.16 5.94
N GLU A 88 20.09 6.05 6.94
CA GLU A 88 20.31 5.72 8.34
C GLU A 88 19.13 4.96 8.97
N CYS A 89 17.94 5.06 8.37
CA CYS A 89 16.73 4.44 8.90
C CYS A 89 16.68 2.92 8.75
N MET A 90 17.42 2.33 7.80
CA MET A 90 17.54 0.87 7.70
C MET A 90 18.31 0.26 8.87
N LYS A 91 19.11 1.05 9.61
CA LYS A 91 19.72 0.61 10.86
C LYS A 91 18.67 0.39 11.95
N SER A 92 17.54 1.11 11.90
CA SER A 92 16.46 0.98 12.88
C SER A 92 15.62 -0.26 12.61
N LEU A 93 15.61 -1.18 13.58
CA LEU A 93 14.80 -2.39 13.55
C LEU A 93 13.30 -2.08 13.43
N HIS A 94 12.82 -1.03 14.08
CA HIS A 94 11.43 -0.58 14.00
C HIS A 94 11.06 -0.13 12.59
N ILE A 95 11.92 0.65 11.92
CA ILE A 95 11.63 1.17 10.57
C ILE A 95 11.59 0.03 9.56
N ARG A 96 12.50 -0.95 9.67
CA ARG A 96 12.45 -2.16 8.82
C ARG A 96 11.15 -2.95 9.01
N LYS A 97 10.80 -3.25 10.27
CA LYS A 97 9.68 -4.13 10.62
C LYS A 97 8.30 -3.49 10.48
N ASP A 98 8.19 -2.19 10.75
CA ASP A 98 6.90 -1.50 10.82
C ASP A 98 6.61 -0.60 9.61
N ILE A 99 7.60 -0.38 8.73
CA ILE A 99 7.46 0.47 7.53
C ILE A 99 7.85 -0.30 6.27
N TRP A 100 9.13 -0.65 6.10
CA TRP A 100 9.62 -1.21 4.84
C TRP A 100 8.98 -2.55 4.47
N ILE A 101 9.01 -3.52 5.38
CA ILE A 101 8.42 -4.85 5.15
C ILE A 101 6.91 -4.78 4.84
N PRO A 102 6.07 -4.08 5.62
CA PRO A 102 4.63 -4.06 5.35
C PRO A 102 4.24 -3.22 4.13
N PHE A 103 4.91 -2.10 3.85
CA PHE A 103 4.43 -1.14 2.84
C PHE A 103 5.15 -1.20 1.49
N HIS A 104 6.43 -1.57 1.46
CA HIS A 104 7.24 -1.54 0.23
C HIS A 104 7.79 -2.93 -0.15
N PHE A 105 8.14 -3.77 0.83
CA PHE A 105 8.76 -5.07 0.60
C PHE A 105 7.90 -6.21 1.15
N LEU A 106 6.69 -6.36 0.59
CA LEU A 106 5.73 -7.36 1.04
C LEU A 106 6.33 -8.77 0.91
N PRO A 107 6.52 -9.51 2.01
CA PRO A 107 7.14 -10.82 1.97
C PRO A 107 6.37 -11.82 1.10
N GLY A 108 7.10 -12.64 0.35
CA GLY A 108 6.46 -13.58 -0.58
C GLY A 108 7.13 -14.95 -0.72
N ASN A 109 8.30 -15.15 -0.14
CA ASN A 109 9.06 -16.39 -0.25
C ASN A 109 8.96 -17.31 0.97
N TYR A 110 7.94 -17.12 1.81
CA TYR A 110 7.68 -17.90 3.01
C TYR A 110 6.46 -18.82 2.87
N GLY A 111 6.34 -19.80 3.77
CA GLY A 111 5.23 -20.77 3.79
C GLY A 111 5.65 -22.18 3.37
N LYS A 112 4.67 -23.07 3.11
CA LYS A 112 4.95 -24.44 2.66
C LYS A 112 5.80 -24.37 1.40
N LYS A 113 7.05 -24.84 1.49
CA LYS A 113 8.04 -24.98 0.42
C LYS A 113 7.46 -25.82 -0.72
N ASN A 114 6.57 -25.23 -1.49
CA ASN A 114 6.00 -25.87 -2.65
C ASN A 114 7.04 -25.72 -3.75
N GLU A 115 7.91 -26.71 -3.89
CA GLU A 115 8.96 -26.70 -4.91
C GLU A 115 8.41 -26.63 -6.34
N ARG A 116 7.09 -26.80 -6.52
CA ARG A 116 6.40 -26.62 -7.81
C ARG A 116 5.90 -25.19 -8.04
N ASP A 117 5.91 -24.33 -7.03
CA ASP A 117 5.60 -22.91 -7.23
C ASP A 117 6.84 -22.21 -7.80
N PRO A 118 6.83 -21.74 -9.06
CA PRO A 118 7.99 -21.11 -9.68
C PRO A 118 8.39 -19.80 -8.99
N ARG A 119 7.54 -19.24 -8.12
CA ARG A 119 7.85 -18.04 -7.33
C ARG A 119 8.60 -18.37 -6.04
N HIS A 120 8.58 -19.63 -5.60
CA HIS A 120 9.36 -20.05 -4.43
C HIS A 120 10.82 -20.20 -4.83
N ILE A 121 11.66 -19.37 -4.23
CA ILE A 121 13.10 -19.42 -4.42
C ILE A 121 13.70 -20.22 -3.28
N LYS A 122 14.39 -21.32 -3.65
CA LYS A 122 15.13 -22.15 -2.71
C LYS A 122 16.32 -21.37 -2.16
N ARG A 123 16.64 -21.66 -0.90
CA ARG A 123 17.78 -21.12 -0.18
C ARG A 123 19.08 -21.72 -0.75
N GLU A 124 19.66 -21.07 -1.76
CA GLU A 124 20.93 -21.48 -2.39
C GLU A 124 22.14 -21.14 -1.48
N GLY A 125 22.20 -21.73 -0.29
CA GLY A 125 23.32 -21.55 0.65
C GLY A 125 23.22 -20.34 1.60
N CYS A 126 22.15 -19.53 1.51
CA CYS A 126 21.93 -18.41 2.44
C CYS A 126 21.40 -18.88 3.81
N SER A 127 22.22 -18.89 4.86
CA SER A 127 21.77 -19.30 6.21
C SER A 127 20.86 -18.27 6.91
N ASN A 128 20.74 -17.05 6.39
CA ASN A 128 19.98 -15.99 7.04
C ASN A 128 18.48 -16.28 7.06
N LYS A 129 17.84 -16.21 8.24
CA LYS A 129 16.41 -16.50 8.41
C LYS A 129 15.49 -15.55 7.64
N ASN A 130 15.92 -14.32 7.36
CA ASN A 130 15.13 -13.33 6.64
C ASN A 130 15.03 -13.61 5.14
N PHE A 131 15.74 -14.62 4.62
CA PHE A 131 15.62 -15.06 3.23
C PHE A 131 14.19 -15.46 2.86
N ASP A 132 13.43 -15.95 3.82
CA ASP A 132 12.04 -16.34 3.60
C ASP A 132 11.13 -15.10 3.40
N LEU A 133 11.63 -13.90 3.71
CA LEU A 133 10.92 -12.64 3.51
C LEU A 133 11.11 -12.02 2.12
N LEU A 134 11.78 -12.71 1.18
CA LEU A 134 11.99 -12.19 -0.18
C LEU A 134 10.66 -11.79 -0.81
N CYS A 135 10.63 -10.60 -1.42
CA CYS A 135 9.45 -10.11 -2.12
C CYS A 135 9.20 -10.98 -3.36
N ARG A 136 7.93 -11.34 -3.56
CA ARG A 136 7.50 -12.09 -4.73
C ARG A 136 6.16 -11.56 -5.22
N PRO A 137 6.03 -11.24 -6.52
CA PRO A 137 4.73 -10.89 -7.08
C PRO A 137 3.80 -12.09 -7.01
N LEU A 138 2.51 -11.82 -6.78
CA LEU A 138 1.47 -12.84 -6.66
C LEU A 138 1.76 -13.90 -5.58
N SER A 139 2.56 -13.58 -4.56
CA SER A 139 2.82 -14.48 -3.45
C SER A 139 1.52 -14.84 -2.70
N PRO A 140 1.52 -15.93 -1.89
CA PRO A 140 0.37 -16.23 -1.02
C PRO A 140 -0.07 -15.04 -0.16
N LEU A 141 0.87 -14.24 0.36
CA LEU A 141 0.56 -13.04 1.12
C LEU A 141 -0.06 -11.93 0.27
N ALA A 142 0.51 -11.65 -0.90
CA ALA A 142 -0.03 -10.66 -1.83
C ALA A 142 -1.46 -11.05 -2.26
N ILE A 143 -1.68 -12.32 -2.60
CA ILE A 143 -3.01 -12.84 -2.94
C ILE A 143 -3.97 -12.73 -1.74
N ALA A 144 -3.54 -13.08 -0.54
CA ALA A 144 -4.35 -12.95 0.66
C ALA A 144 -4.72 -11.49 0.96
N MET A 145 -3.80 -10.55 0.73
CA MET A 145 -4.02 -9.11 0.87
C MET A 145 -5.10 -8.61 -0.10
N ILE A 146 -5.06 -9.06 -1.36
CA ILE A 146 -6.08 -8.72 -2.35
C ILE A 146 -7.42 -9.37 -2.00
N ASN A 147 -7.45 -10.64 -1.59
CA ASN A 147 -8.69 -11.31 -1.19
C ASN A 147 -9.33 -10.66 0.04
N ASP A 148 -8.55 -10.28 1.05
CA ASP A 148 -9.05 -9.53 2.20
C ASP A 148 -9.67 -8.18 1.77
N LEU A 149 -9.10 -7.52 0.76
CA LEU A 149 -9.67 -6.29 0.20
C LEU A 149 -10.99 -6.54 -0.57
N LEU A 150 -11.07 -7.61 -1.36
CA LEU A 150 -12.29 -8.01 -2.08
C LEU A 150 -13.41 -8.38 -1.11
N ASP A 151 -13.10 -9.16 -0.07
CA ASP A 151 -14.04 -9.52 1.00
C ASP A 151 -14.50 -8.29 1.77
N PHE A 152 -13.59 -7.36 2.06
CA PHE A 152 -13.90 -6.11 2.72
C PHE A 152 -14.87 -5.25 1.88
N ASN A 153 -14.60 -5.09 0.59
CA ASN A 153 -15.47 -4.35 -0.33
C ASN A 153 -16.86 -4.99 -0.50
N LYS A 154 -16.97 -6.33 -0.38
CA LYS A 154 -18.23 -7.06 -0.53
C LYS A 154 -19.11 -6.98 0.72
N ASN A 155 -18.53 -7.20 1.89
CA ASN A 155 -19.28 -7.51 3.11
C ASN A 155 -19.62 -6.28 3.97
N HIS A 156 -19.22 -5.10 3.54
CA HIS A 156 -19.39 -3.88 4.32
C HIS A 156 -20.23 -2.82 3.59
N ASP A 157 -21.53 -3.09 3.48
CA ASP A 157 -22.50 -2.07 3.11
C ASP A 157 -22.55 -0.98 4.21
N GLY A 158 -22.30 0.28 3.83
CA GLY A 158 -22.29 1.42 4.76
C GLY A 158 -20.91 1.89 5.24
N ILE A 159 -19.82 1.32 4.71
CA ILE A 159 -18.48 1.90 4.90
C ILE A 159 -18.39 3.27 4.21
N ASN A 160 -17.62 4.17 4.83
CA ASN A 160 -17.21 5.41 4.19
C ASN A 160 -16.47 5.08 2.88
N HIS A 161 -17.10 5.36 1.74
CA HIS A 161 -16.57 5.06 0.41
C HIS A 161 -15.15 5.59 0.22
N ASP A 162 -14.87 6.79 0.74
CA ASP A 162 -13.52 7.37 0.66
C ASP A 162 -12.50 6.51 1.41
N TYR A 163 -12.83 6.00 2.60
CA TYR A 163 -11.93 5.10 3.33
C TYR A 163 -11.61 3.83 2.53
N LEU A 164 -12.60 3.25 1.85
CA LEU A 164 -12.38 2.10 0.97
C LEU A 164 -11.41 2.47 -0.16
N LEU A 165 -11.60 3.61 -0.83
CA LEU A 165 -10.70 4.09 -1.89
C LEU A 165 -9.26 4.27 -1.40
N GLN A 166 -9.10 4.77 -0.17
CA GLN A 166 -7.80 4.93 0.49
C GLN A 166 -7.09 3.59 0.70
N LEU A 167 -7.82 2.60 1.21
CA LEU A 167 -7.30 1.24 1.40
C LEU A 167 -6.99 0.54 0.08
N VAL A 168 -7.83 0.74 -0.94
CA VAL A 168 -7.58 0.22 -2.29
C VAL A 168 -6.29 0.79 -2.84
N GLY A 169 -6.12 2.11 -2.87
CA GLY A 169 -4.91 2.74 -3.40
C GLY A 169 -3.65 2.35 -2.64
N LEU A 170 -3.69 2.35 -1.30
CA LEU A 170 -2.57 1.90 -0.48
C LEU A 170 -2.17 0.45 -0.79
N ARG A 171 -3.14 -0.46 -0.93
CA ARG A 171 -2.82 -1.86 -1.29
C ARG A 171 -2.40 -2.03 -2.75
N MET A 172 -2.82 -1.14 -3.66
CA MET A 172 -2.34 -1.14 -5.04
C MET A 172 -0.87 -0.72 -5.13
N HIS A 173 -0.45 0.23 -4.29
CA HIS A 173 0.97 0.56 -4.09
C HIS A 173 1.77 -0.68 -3.67
N VAL A 174 1.40 -1.27 -2.54
CA VAL A 174 2.09 -2.44 -1.96
C VAL A 174 2.14 -3.59 -2.94
N PHE A 175 1.02 -3.82 -3.65
CA PHE A 175 0.93 -4.87 -4.66
C PHE A 175 1.88 -4.59 -5.81
N ALA A 176 1.91 -3.38 -6.37
CA ALA A 176 2.81 -2.99 -7.45
C ALA A 176 4.30 -3.16 -7.06
N ASP A 177 4.67 -2.74 -5.84
CA ASP A 177 6.05 -2.88 -5.36
C ASP A 177 6.51 -4.34 -5.26
N THR A 178 5.60 -5.32 -5.12
CA THR A 178 5.99 -6.74 -5.15
C THR A 178 6.62 -7.16 -6.47
N TRP A 179 6.29 -6.47 -7.58
CA TRP A 179 6.99 -6.64 -8.84
C TRP A 179 8.34 -5.98 -8.77
N ALA A 180 8.41 -4.67 -8.57
CA ALA A 180 9.66 -3.90 -8.60
C ALA A 180 10.73 -4.50 -7.69
N HIS A 181 10.37 -4.83 -6.45
CA HIS A 181 11.30 -5.20 -5.39
C HIS A 181 11.52 -6.70 -5.25
N GLN A 182 11.10 -7.51 -6.23
CA GLN A 182 11.36 -8.95 -6.21
C GLN A 182 12.85 -9.26 -5.99
N ASP A 183 13.14 -10.42 -5.40
CA ASP A 183 14.52 -10.84 -5.08
C ASP A 183 15.21 -10.07 -3.95
N PHE A 184 14.51 -9.09 -3.36
CA PHE A 184 14.98 -8.30 -2.22
C PHE A 184 14.06 -8.42 -1.00
N VAL A 185 14.59 -8.06 0.16
CA VAL A 185 13.86 -7.98 1.43
C VAL A 185 13.83 -6.55 1.96
N GLY A 186 12.78 -6.18 2.68
CA GLY A 186 12.67 -4.89 3.39
C GLY A 186 13.55 -4.79 4.63
N ASP A 187 14.69 -5.48 4.62
CA ASP A 187 15.68 -5.53 5.69
C ASP A 187 17.04 -5.03 5.14
N GLY A 188 17.96 -4.63 6.01
CA GLY A 188 19.32 -4.22 5.63
C GLY A 188 20.31 -5.40 5.50
N VAL A 189 19.83 -6.64 5.34
CA VAL A 189 20.67 -7.84 5.33
C VAL A 189 21.42 -7.95 4.01
N LYS A 190 22.74 -7.70 4.03
CA LYS A 190 23.61 -7.79 2.84
C LYS A 190 23.70 -9.19 2.25
N ALA A 191 23.72 -10.22 3.09
CA ALA A 191 23.74 -11.61 2.63
C ALA A 191 22.53 -11.99 1.75
N ILE A 192 21.50 -11.13 1.71
CA ILE A 192 20.34 -11.25 0.84
C ILE A 192 20.35 -10.12 -0.21
N ASN A 193 20.37 -8.86 0.22
CA ASN A 193 20.16 -7.72 -0.67
C ASN A 193 21.41 -7.25 -1.43
N ASP A 194 22.61 -7.65 -1.02
CA ASP A 194 23.81 -7.32 -1.80
C ASP A 194 23.82 -8.15 -3.09
N CYS A 195 24.43 -7.62 -4.14
CA CYS A 195 24.52 -8.30 -5.43
C CYS A 195 25.80 -7.89 -6.16
N MET A 196 26.34 -8.82 -6.93
CA MET A 196 27.27 -8.48 -8.00
C MET A 196 26.46 -8.29 -9.28
N GLY A 197 27.02 -7.61 -10.25
CA GLY A 197 26.42 -7.59 -11.56
C GLY A 197 27.16 -6.71 -12.52
N TYR A 198 26.53 -6.56 -13.67
CA TYR A 198 26.79 -5.53 -14.66
C TYR A 198 25.42 -5.20 -15.25
N TYR A 199 25.11 -3.93 -15.39
CA TYR A 199 23.89 -3.58 -16.11
C TYR A 199 24.26 -3.29 -17.55
N ASN A 200 23.43 -3.81 -18.43
CA ASN A 200 23.47 -3.53 -19.84
C ASN A 200 22.31 -2.59 -20.09
N PHE A 201 22.59 -1.35 -20.47
CA PHE A 201 21.52 -0.54 -21.07
C PHE A 201 21.07 -1.25 -22.34
N ILE A 202 19.80 -1.66 -22.40
CA ILE A 202 19.25 -2.32 -23.59
C ILE A 202 18.26 -1.40 -24.27
N GLU A 203 18.56 -1.02 -25.51
CA GLU A 203 17.69 -0.25 -26.40
C GLU A 203 17.34 -1.13 -27.60
N LYS A 204 16.04 -1.27 -27.90
CA LYS A 204 15.54 -2.08 -29.04
C LYS A 204 16.06 -3.53 -29.10
N GLY A 205 16.47 -4.09 -27.96
CA GLY A 205 17.02 -5.44 -27.86
C GLY A 205 18.55 -5.52 -27.96
N GLU A 206 19.24 -4.41 -28.17
CA GLU A 206 20.71 -4.33 -28.25
C GLU A 206 21.32 -3.71 -26.99
N CYS A 207 22.45 -4.26 -26.54
CA CYS A 207 23.20 -3.75 -25.39
C CYS A 207 24.03 -2.53 -25.80
N LEU A 208 23.63 -1.34 -25.33
CA LEU A 208 24.28 -0.07 -25.64
C LEU A 208 25.54 0.19 -24.82
N GLU A 209 25.53 -0.15 -23.54
CA GLU A 209 26.62 0.12 -22.61
C GLU A 209 26.55 -0.87 -21.45
N GLN A 210 27.69 -1.50 -21.14
CA GLN A 210 27.86 -2.41 -20.02
C GLN A 210 28.70 -1.73 -18.94
N LEU A 211 28.09 -1.46 -17.78
CA LEU A 211 28.80 -0.91 -16.63
C LEU A 211 28.93 -1.99 -15.56
N ASN A 212 30.18 -2.38 -15.30
CA ASN A 212 30.54 -3.40 -14.31
C ASN A 212 30.66 -2.80 -12.90
N TRP A 213 30.36 -3.60 -11.89
CA TRP A 213 30.39 -3.26 -10.48
C TRP A 213 31.16 -4.39 -9.79
N ASP A 214 32.45 -4.50 -10.15
CA ASP A 214 33.37 -5.60 -9.81
C ASP A 214 33.92 -5.51 -8.38
N ILE A 215 33.03 -5.48 -7.39
CA ILE A 215 33.42 -5.34 -5.98
C ILE A 215 32.99 -6.57 -5.21
N PRO A 216 33.89 -7.20 -4.43
CA PRO A 216 33.55 -8.41 -3.68
C PRO A 216 32.30 -8.22 -2.80
N ILE A 217 31.40 -9.20 -2.83
CA ILE A 217 30.22 -9.27 -1.95
C ILE A 217 30.70 -9.22 -0.50
N MET A 218 30.21 -8.25 0.27
CA MET A 218 30.56 -8.19 1.70
C MET A 218 29.63 -9.14 2.48
N LYS A 219 30.20 -10.21 3.03
CA LYS A 219 29.47 -11.21 3.82
C LYS A 219 29.16 -10.78 5.26
N ASP A 220 29.79 -9.71 5.74
CA ASP A 220 29.64 -9.28 7.13
C ASP A 220 28.42 -8.38 7.33
N ASP A 221 27.62 -8.74 8.34
CA ASP A 221 26.36 -8.10 8.75
C ASP A 221 26.55 -6.69 9.35
N ASN A 222 27.79 -6.25 9.57
CA ASN A 222 28.09 -5.01 10.27
C ASN A 222 28.55 -3.91 9.29
N ASN A 223 27.82 -2.80 9.31
CA ASN A 223 27.98 -1.55 8.55
C ASN A 223 27.52 -1.57 7.08
N MET A 224 26.40 -0.89 6.81
CA MET A 224 26.06 -0.41 5.46
C MET A 224 27.19 0.50 4.94
N GLY A 225 28.09 -0.05 4.14
CA GLY A 225 29.10 0.72 3.40
C GLY A 225 28.50 1.31 2.14
N TYR A 226 29.06 2.44 1.68
CA TYR A 226 28.66 3.13 0.45
C TYR A 226 28.91 2.28 -0.80
N ALA A 227 28.14 2.56 -1.87
CA ALA A 227 28.29 1.87 -3.15
C ALA A 227 29.57 2.44 -3.75
N PRO A 228 30.60 1.63 -3.96
CA PRO A 228 31.83 2.21 -4.43
C PRO A 228 31.62 2.59 -5.90
N ASN A 229 31.73 3.89 -6.16
CA ASN A 229 31.89 4.50 -7.48
C ASN A 229 30.81 4.21 -8.55
N VAL A 230 29.52 4.34 -8.21
CA VAL A 230 28.51 4.70 -9.22
C VAL A 230 28.10 6.16 -8.98
N GLN A 231 28.23 7.00 -10.00
CA GLN A 231 27.85 8.42 -10.01
C GLN A 231 26.32 8.60 -10.15
N LEU A 232 25.53 7.84 -9.38
CA LEU A 232 24.06 7.95 -9.38
C LEU A 232 23.52 8.02 -7.93
N PRO A 233 22.38 8.68 -7.68
CA PRO A 233 21.91 9.00 -6.33
C PRO A 233 21.71 7.75 -5.47
N ARG A 234 22.37 7.73 -4.31
CA ARG A 234 22.63 6.54 -3.49
C ARG A 234 21.60 6.37 -2.39
N ALA A 235 20.59 5.54 -2.61
CA ALA A 235 19.79 4.97 -1.52
C ALA A 235 19.85 3.43 -1.56
N TYR A 236 20.40 2.84 -0.50
CA TYR A 236 20.56 1.40 -0.26
C TYR A 236 19.27 0.69 0.20
N LEU A 237 18.13 1.32 0.02
CA LEU A 237 16.91 0.97 0.72
C LEU A 237 16.33 -0.32 0.13
N GLY A 238 16.64 -1.45 0.78
CA GLY A 238 16.14 -2.79 0.43
C GLY A 238 16.67 -3.37 -0.88
N HIS A 239 17.04 -2.59 -1.90
CA HIS A 239 17.59 -3.07 -3.19
C HIS A 239 19.12 -3.25 -3.21
N GLY A 240 19.77 -3.06 -2.06
CA GLY A 240 21.22 -3.18 -1.93
C GLY A 240 21.95 -2.26 -2.90
N ARG A 241 22.87 -2.82 -3.70
CA ARG A 241 23.68 -2.05 -4.63
C ARG A 241 22.94 -1.59 -5.88
N LEU A 242 21.81 -2.20 -6.24
CA LEU A 242 21.05 -1.80 -7.43
C LEU A 242 20.46 -0.39 -7.33
N GLY A 243 20.38 0.19 -6.13
CA GLY A 243 19.79 1.51 -5.92
C GLY A 243 18.37 1.56 -6.49
N HIS A 244 18.09 2.58 -7.30
CA HIS A 244 16.78 2.83 -7.88
C HIS A 244 16.49 2.07 -9.19
N PHE A 245 17.42 1.25 -9.70
CA PHE A 245 17.16 0.51 -10.94
C PHE A 245 15.89 -0.36 -10.91
N PRO A 246 15.53 -1.03 -9.81
CA PRO A 246 14.28 -1.77 -9.74
C PRO A 246 13.02 -0.89 -9.87
N ASP A 247 13.14 0.42 -9.63
CA ASP A 247 12.06 1.41 -9.72
C ASP A 247 11.93 2.06 -11.10
N TYR A 248 12.95 1.94 -11.95
CA TYR A 248 12.97 2.54 -13.29
C TYR A 248 12.26 1.63 -14.30
N SER A 249 11.09 2.07 -14.77
CA SER A 249 10.20 1.31 -15.66
C SER A 249 10.81 0.92 -17.02
N TRP A 250 11.82 1.66 -17.49
CA TRP A 250 12.41 1.58 -18.83
C TRP A 250 13.68 0.72 -18.92
N CYS A 251 14.29 0.32 -17.81
CA CYS A 251 15.62 -0.30 -17.83
C CYS A 251 15.57 -1.84 -17.87
N ARG A 252 16.59 -2.44 -18.48
CA ARG A 252 16.88 -3.87 -18.38
C ARG A 252 18.28 -4.03 -17.78
N TYR A 253 18.47 -5.00 -16.89
CA TYR A 253 19.76 -5.20 -16.23
C TYR A 253 20.00 -6.66 -15.84
N TYR A 254 21.26 -7.00 -15.63
CA TYR A 254 21.70 -8.33 -15.23
C TYR A 254 22.32 -8.23 -13.84
N TYR A 255 21.95 -9.12 -12.93
CA TYR A 255 22.50 -9.10 -11.59
C TYR A 255 22.55 -10.49 -11.01
N SER A 256 23.46 -10.69 -10.06
CA SER A 256 23.57 -11.92 -9.31
C SER A 256 23.48 -11.62 -7.82
N PRO A 257 22.35 -11.95 -7.18
CA PRO A 257 22.14 -11.65 -5.78
C PRO A 257 23.04 -12.53 -4.89
N ALA A 258 23.43 -12.01 -3.75
CA ALA A 258 24.35 -12.66 -2.82
C ALA A 258 23.85 -14.04 -2.36
N TRP A 259 22.53 -14.20 -2.24
CA TRP A 259 21.92 -15.45 -1.80
C TRP A 259 21.95 -16.58 -2.85
N MET A 260 22.33 -16.31 -4.11
CA MET A 260 22.58 -17.32 -5.16
C MET A 260 24.04 -17.80 -5.19
N GLN A 261 24.91 -17.17 -4.42
CA GLN A 261 26.33 -17.45 -4.44
C GLN A 261 26.67 -18.47 -3.36
N ALA A 262 26.85 -19.73 -3.77
CA ALA A 262 27.16 -20.84 -2.88
C ALA A 262 28.52 -20.62 -2.18
N GLY A 263 28.50 -20.09 -0.95
CA GLY A 263 29.55 -20.27 0.07
C GLY A 263 30.94 -19.62 -0.14
N GLY A 264 31.33 -19.16 -1.33
CA GLY A 264 32.67 -18.60 -1.60
C GLY A 264 32.73 -17.07 -1.60
N SER A 265 33.89 -16.48 -1.30
CA SER A 265 34.20 -15.10 -1.73
C SER A 265 34.45 -15.17 -3.23
N ILE A 266 33.72 -14.39 -4.02
CA ILE A 266 33.84 -14.43 -5.49
C ILE A 266 34.84 -13.36 -5.91
N ASN A 267 35.90 -13.81 -6.57
CA ASN A 267 36.83 -12.95 -7.27
C ASN A 267 36.28 -12.71 -8.70
N PRO A 268 35.85 -11.48 -9.05
CA PRO A 268 35.32 -11.17 -10.39
C PRO A 268 36.33 -11.39 -11.52
N ASN A 269 37.64 -11.48 -11.22
CA ASN A 269 38.68 -11.76 -12.21
C ASN A 269 39.00 -13.26 -12.35
N SER A 270 38.33 -14.15 -11.62
CA SER A 270 38.52 -15.59 -11.81
C SER A 270 37.57 -16.10 -12.90
N SER A 271 38.11 -16.46 -14.05
CA SER A 271 37.43 -17.23 -15.11
C SER A 271 36.96 -18.63 -14.68
N ALA A 272 37.14 -18.99 -13.40
CA ALA A 272 36.90 -20.31 -12.83
C ALA A 272 35.55 -20.48 -12.11
N ASN A 273 34.79 -19.40 -11.84
CA ASN A 273 33.51 -19.49 -11.14
C ASN A 273 32.34 -19.15 -12.07
N ASN A 274 31.49 -20.13 -12.38
CA ASN A 274 30.23 -19.94 -13.11
C ASN A 274 29.24 -19.09 -12.30
N VAL A 275 29.37 -17.75 -12.37
CA VAL A 275 28.45 -16.81 -11.72
C VAL A 275 27.09 -16.86 -12.43
N LYS A 276 26.07 -17.37 -11.73
CA LYS A 276 24.69 -17.42 -12.24
C LYS A 276 24.06 -16.02 -12.20
N MET A 277 23.73 -15.47 -13.37
CA MET A 277 23.13 -14.15 -13.53
C MET A 277 21.61 -14.27 -13.70
N LEU A 278 20.86 -13.41 -13.03
CA LEU A 278 19.44 -13.15 -13.27
C LEU A 278 19.29 -11.99 -14.26
N VAL A 279 18.27 -12.07 -15.11
CA VAL A 279 17.90 -10.98 -16.03
C VAL A 279 16.66 -10.29 -15.50
N ARG A 280 16.69 -8.96 -15.48
CA ARG A 280 15.55 -8.13 -15.15
C ARG A 280 15.19 -7.23 -16.31
N ASP A 281 13.97 -7.36 -16.80
CA ASP A 281 13.41 -6.56 -17.89
C ASP A 281 12.24 -5.71 -17.37
N ASN A 282 12.55 -4.52 -16.82
CA ASN A 282 11.53 -3.72 -16.16
C ASN A 282 10.37 -3.33 -17.08
N PRO A 283 10.55 -3.05 -18.40
CA PRO A 283 9.42 -2.78 -19.27
C PRO A 283 8.34 -3.88 -19.25
N VAL A 284 8.76 -5.14 -19.33
CA VAL A 284 7.84 -6.30 -19.28
C VAL A 284 7.24 -6.46 -17.89
N VAL A 285 8.05 -6.26 -16.85
CA VAL A 285 7.63 -6.40 -15.45
C VAL A 285 6.58 -5.35 -15.09
N PHE A 286 6.82 -4.08 -15.41
CA PHE A 286 5.92 -2.97 -15.13
C PHE A 286 4.63 -3.10 -15.96
N GLN A 287 4.73 -3.53 -17.22
CA GLN A 287 3.55 -3.82 -18.04
C GLN A 287 2.71 -4.95 -17.41
N THR A 288 3.35 -5.99 -16.90
CA THR A 288 2.67 -7.09 -16.19
C THR A 288 2.01 -6.59 -14.90
N ALA A 289 2.72 -5.83 -14.09
CA ALA A 289 2.20 -5.23 -12.86
C ALA A 289 0.98 -4.34 -13.16
N PHE A 290 1.05 -3.51 -14.19
CA PHE A 290 -0.05 -2.64 -14.61
C PHE A 290 -1.31 -3.44 -14.96
N PHE A 291 -1.17 -4.50 -15.76
CA PHE A 291 -2.32 -5.33 -16.12
C PHE A 291 -2.91 -6.12 -14.95
N GLU A 292 -2.08 -6.54 -14.00
CA GLU A 292 -2.60 -7.15 -12.77
C GLU A 292 -3.32 -6.12 -11.89
N LEU A 293 -2.84 -4.88 -11.79
CA LEU A 293 -3.57 -3.79 -11.13
C LEU A 293 -4.93 -3.56 -11.78
N VAL A 294 -5.00 -3.50 -13.11
CA VAL A 294 -6.27 -3.35 -13.86
C VAL A 294 -7.24 -4.48 -13.51
N LYS A 295 -6.79 -5.74 -13.47
CA LYS A 295 -7.63 -6.90 -13.13
C LYS A 295 -8.15 -6.84 -11.70
N VAL A 296 -7.28 -6.48 -10.74
CA VAL A 296 -7.67 -6.35 -9.33
C VAL A 296 -8.68 -5.22 -9.14
N LEU A 297 -8.42 -4.05 -9.73
CA LEU A 297 -9.32 -2.90 -9.67
C LEU A 297 -10.65 -3.18 -10.35
N TYR A 298 -10.66 -3.93 -11.45
CA TYR A 298 -11.89 -4.36 -12.12
C TYR A 298 -12.67 -5.33 -11.24
N ALA A 299 -12.00 -6.29 -10.59
CA ALA A 299 -12.62 -7.23 -9.66
C ALA A 299 -13.27 -6.49 -8.47
N LEU A 300 -12.58 -5.49 -7.91
CA LEU A 300 -13.13 -4.63 -6.85
C LEU A 300 -14.35 -3.86 -7.35
N LYS A 301 -14.27 -3.20 -8.52
CA LYS A 301 -15.38 -2.41 -9.06
C LYS A 301 -16.64 -3.25 -9.28
N ASN A 302 -16.46 -4.50 -9.69
CA ASN A 302 -17.53 -5.42 -10.03
C ASN A 302 -17.86 -6.41 -8.89
N LYS A 303 -17.33 -6.21 -7.67
CA LYS A 303 -17.56 -7.06 -6.48
C LYS A 303 -17.29 -8.56 -6.72
N ILE A 304 -16.26 -8.89 -7.49
CA ILE A 304 -15.83 -10.26 -7.76
C ILE A 304 -15.03 -10.78 -6.55
N SER A 305 -15.43 -11.92 -5.97
CA SER A 305 -15.02 -12.31 -4.62
C SER A 305 -13.71 -13.09 -4.48
N THR A 306 -12.94 -13.28 -5.55
CA THR A 306 -11.70 -14.07 -5.48
C THR A 306 -10.61 -13.53 -6.41
N TYR A 307 -9.37 -13.68 -5.99
CA TYR A 307 -8.15 -13.44 -6.75
C TYR A 307 -7.12 -14.56 -6.44
N PRO A 308 -6.32 -15.02 -7.43
CA PRO A 308 -6.42 -14.72 -8.86
C PRO A 308 -7.75 -15.17 -9.45
N ASN A 309 -8.22 -14.45 -10.44
CA ASN A 309 -9.48 -14.73 -11.15
C ASN A 309 -9.21 -14.90 -12.65
N ARG A 310 -10.22 -15.37 -13.37
CA ARG A 310 -10.14 -15.59 -14.83
C ARG A 310 -10.47 -14.33 -15.65
N ILE A 311 -10.26 -13.15 -15.08
CA ILE A 311 -10.53 -11.88 -15.75
C ILE A 311 -9.46 -11.65 -16.81
N THR A 312 -9.91 -11.51 -18.06
CA THR A 312 -9.04 -11.29 -19.22
C THR A 312 -9.00 -9.81 -19.58
N LEU A 313 -7.91 -9.35 -20.20
CA LEU A 313 -7.81 -7.96 -20.68
C LEU A 313 -8.86 -7.67 -21.76
N SER A 314 -9.22 -8.66 -22.58
CA SER A 314 -10.31 -8.55 -23.55
C SER A 314 -11.67 -8.27 -22.91
N LEU A 315 -11.92 -8.78 -21.70
CA LEU A 315 -13.15 -8.49 -20.96
C LEU A 315 -13.19 -7.02 -20.49
N ILE A 316 -12.04 -6.47 -20.12
CA ILE A 316 -11.94 -5.13 -19.55
C ILE A 316 -11.89 -4.06 -20.66
N PHE A 317 -11.02 -4.26 -21.65
CA PHE A 317 -10.74 -3.30 -22.70
C PHE A 317 -11.65 -3.44 -23.93
N GLY A 318 -12.25 -4.62 -24.12
CA GLY A 318 -12.88 -5.04 -25.37
C GLY A 318 -11.86 -5.68 -26.31
N THR A 319 -12.27 -6.75 -27.01
CA THR A 319 -11.39 -7.57 -27.87
C THR A 319 -10.59 -6.77 -28.90
N ASN A 320 -11.21 -5.75 -29.49
CA ASN A 320 -10.61 -4.99 -30.58
C ASN A 320 -9.63 -3.91 -30.11
N LYS A 321 -9.52 -3.67 -28.78
CA LYS A 321 -8.67 -2.61 -28.20
C LYS A 321 -7.50 -3.14 -27.39
N VAL A 322 -7.40 -4.47 -27.20
CA VAL A 322 -6.35 -5.05 -26.35
C VAL A 322 -4.96 -4.69 -26.88
N ASP A 323 -4.73 -4.82 -28.18
CA ASP A 323 -3.42 -4.54 -28.78
C ASP A 323 -3.08 -3.05 -28.75
N GLU A 324 -4.05 -2.19 -29.08
CA GLU A 324 -3.94 -0.73 -29.01
C GLU A 324 -3.51 -0.27 -27.60
N ILE A 325 -4.25 -0.70 -26.57
CA ILE A 325 -3.97 -0.33 -25.18
C ILE A 325 -2.67 -0.95 -24.70
N THR A 326 -2.36 -2.18 -25.12
CA THR A 326 -1.10 -2.84 -24.75
C THR A 326 0.11 -2.10 -25.30
N ASN A 327 0.02 -1.61 -26.54
CA ASN A 327 1.07 -0.80 -27.15
C ASN A 327 1.18 0.57 -26.47
N ALA A 328 0.06 1.25 -26.20
CA ALA A 328 0.07 2.52 -25.48
C ALA A 328 0.71 2.40 -24.09
N VAL A 329 0.39 1.34 -23.33
CA VAL A 329 1.01 1.05 -22.03
C VAL A 329 2.50 0.78 -22.19
N ARG A 330 2.92 0.07 -23.24
CA ARG A 330 4.34 -0.17 -23.52
C ARG A 330 5.08 1.14 -23.79
N GLU A 331 4.50 2.05 -24.57
CA GLU A 331 5.08 3.37 -24.87
C GLU A 331 5.15 4.27 -23.64
N ALA A 332 4.22 4.13 -22.69
CA ALA A 332 4.27 4.85 -21.41
C ALA A 332 5.35 4.36 -20.45
N ILE A 333 5.79 3.11 -20.60
CA ILE A 333 6.77 2.45 -19.74
C ILE A 333 8.17 2.47 -20.37
N ALA A 334 8.27 2.17 -21.66
CA ALA A 334 9.53 2.05 -22.38
C ALA A 334 9.84 3.37 -23.11
N LEU A 335 10.81 4.12 -22.59
CA LEU A 335 11.36 5.27 -23.29
C LEU A 335 12.38 4.82 -24.35
N ASP A 336 12.26 5.33 -25.59
CA ASP A 336 13.31 5.23 -26.61
C ASP A 336 14.40 6.26 -26.29
N ARG A 337 15.68 5.86 -26.24
CA ARG A 337 16.78 6.68 -25.71
C ARG A 337 17.37 7.61 -26.78
N SER A 338 16.71 7.83 -27.91
CA SER A 338 17.17 8.76 -28.95
C SER A 338 17.27 10.22 -28.49
N GLU A 339 16.87 10.52 -27.25
CA GLU A 339 17.03 11.82 -26.62
C GLU A 339 18.03 11.69 -25.47
N ASP A 340 19.11 12.48 -25.48
CA ASP A 340 20.21 12.47 -24.51
C ASP A 340 19.73 12.51 -23.04
N LEU A 341 19.74 11.35 -22.37
CA LEU A 341 19.33 11.20 -20.96
C LEU A 341 20.57 11.16 -20.06
N TYR A 342 21.05 12.33 -19.66
CA TYR A 342 22.10 12.50 -18.65
C TYR A 342 21.55 12.79 -17.23
N SER A 343 20.22 12.90 -17.04
CA SER A 343 19.61 13.16 -15.73
C SER A 343 18.34 12.35 -15.47
N ASP A 344 18.29 11.67 -14.31
CA ASP A 344 17.14 10.87 -13.86
C ASP A 344 15.84 11.69 -13.86
N THR A 345 15.91 12.95 -13.40
CA THR A 345 14.76 13.86 -13.35
C THR A 345 14.11 14.08 -14.71
N LEU A 346 14.90 14.18 -15.78
CA LEU A 346 14.37 14.36 -17.14
C LEU A 346 13.72 13.07 -17.65
N VAL A 347 14.30 11.91 -17.36
CA VAL A 347 13.72 10.60 -17.72
C VAL A 347 12.36 10.43 -17.06
N PHE A 348 12.27 10.71 -15.76
CA PHE A 348 11.02 10.60 -15.01
C PHE A 348 9.94 11.52 -15.57
N GLN A 349 10.28 12.77 -15.86
CA GLN A 349 9.31 13.70 -16.45
C GLN A 349 8.75 13.16 -17.78
N LYS A 350 9.59 12.55 -18.63
CA LYS A 350 9.14 11.95 -19.90
C LYS A 350 8.20 10.76 -19.68
N THR A 351 8.50 9.85 -18.75
CA THR A 351 7.59 8.74 -18.42
C THR A 351 6.23 9.25 -17.92
N VAL A 352 6.23 10.27 -17.06
CA VAL A 352 5.01 10.95 -16.58
C VAL A 352 4.22 11.55 -17.73
N ASP A 353 4.88 12.23 -18.66
CA ASP A 353 4.23 12.86 -19.81
C ASP A 353 3.59 11.81 -20.74
N LYS A 354 4.25 10.66 -20.93
CA LYS A 354 3.68 9.55 -21.68
C LYS A 354 2.48 8.89 -21.00
N TRP A 355 2.50 8.75 -19.67
CA TRP A 355 1.31 8.33 -18.93
C TRP A 355 0.17 9.33 -19.07
N LYS A 356 0.45 10.63 -19.00
CA LYS A 356 -0.56 11.69 -19.21
C LYS A 356 -1.15 11.63 -20.63
N GLU A 357 -0.33 11.38 -21.64
CA GLU A 357 -0.76 11.18 -23.03
C GLU A 357 -1.72 9.98 -23.14
N LEU A 358 -1.33 8.82 -22.61
CA LEU A 358 -2.19 7.63 -22.56
C LEU A 358 -3.52 7.93 -21.87
N ILE A 359 -3.48 8.60 -20.72
CA ILE A 359 -4.66 8.93 -19.92
C ILE A 359 -5.61 9.88 -20.65
N LYS A 360 -5.05 10.87 -21.34
CA LYS A 360 -5.81 11.79 -22.19
C LYS A 360 -6.51 11.03 -23.32
N ASN A 361 -5.79 10.14 -24.00
CA ASN A 361 -6.27 9.44 -25.18
C ASN A 361 -7.27 8.33 -24.86
N HIS A 362 -7.11 7.62 -23.74
CA HIS A 362 -7.89 6.40 -23.44
C HIS A 362 -8.76 6.48 -22.18
N CYS A 363 -8.49 7.39 -21.24
CA CYS A 363 -9.13 7.40 -19.92
C CYS A 363 -10.00 8.63 -19.65
N GLY A 364 -10.00 9.64 -20.54
CA GLY A 364 -10.77 10.89 -20.38
C GLY A 364 -10.28 11.77 -19.22
N GLY A 365 -9.00 11.65 -18.84
CA GLY A 365 -8.39 12.39 -17.74
C GLY A 365 -7.54 13.56 -18.22
N ASN A 366 -8.16 14.66 -18.63
CA ASN A 366 -7.42 15.91 -18.82
C ASN A 366 -7.05 16.50 -17.43
N ASP A 367 -5.83 17.04 -17.33
CA ASP A 367 -5.34 17.84 -16.19
C ASP A 367 -5.18 17.10 -14.84
N ILE A 368 -4.67 15.87 -14.85
CA ILE A 368 -4.26 15.21 -13.59
C ILE A 368 -2.80 15.55 -13.25
N THR A 369 -2.54 15.90 -11.98
CA THR A 369 -1.20 16.15 -11.46
C THR A 369 -1.17 15.78 -9.99
N PHE A 370 -0.09 15.09 -9.59
CA PHE A 370 0.14 14.77 -8.19
C PHE A 370 0.62 16.01 -7.42
N ASP A 371 -0.01 16.29 -6.28
CA ASP A 371 0.36 17.36 -5.35
C ASP A 371 0.61 16.76 -3.96
N ASN A 372 1.87 16.64 -3.54
CA ASN A 372 2.26 16.06 -2.25
C ASN A 372 1.88 16.91 -1.02
N GLN A 373 1.34 18.12 -1.22
CA GLN A 373 0.83 18.98 -0.16
C GLN A 373 -0.70 18.95 -0.05
N LYS A 374 -1.43 18.41 -1.04
CA LYS A 374 -2.90 18.43 -1.08
C LYS A 374 -3.54 17.97 0.24
N TRP A 375 -3.22 16.78 0.72
CA TRP A 375 -3.80 16.27 1.98
C TRP A 375 -3.22 16.90 3.24
N LYS A 376 -2.00 17.46 3.19
CA LYS A 376 -1.46 18.27 4.29
C LYS A 376 -2.28 19.55 4.47
N THR A 377 -2.52 20.26 3.37
CA THR A 377 -3.30 21.51 3.35
C THR A 377 -4.75 21.24 3.73
N GLU A 378 -5.35 20.17 3.19
CA GLU A 378 -6.69 19.71 3.58
C GLU A 378 -6.76 19.44 5.09
N ALA A 379 -5.81 18.66 5.62
CA ALA A 379 -5.73 18.38 7.04
C ALA A 379 -5.61 19.70 7.80
N ALA A 380 -4.59 20.52 7.55
CA ALA A 380 -4.32 21.79 8.25
C ALA A 380 -5.54 22.72 8.37
N SER A 381 -6.46 22.72 7.39
CA SER A 381 -7.72 23.49 7.47
C SER A 381 -8.65 23.08 8.62
N ALA A 382 -8.48 21.87 9.17
CA ALA A 382 -9.19 21.38 10.35
C ALA A 382 -8.56 21.82 11.69
N LEU A 383 -7.45 22.57 11.67
CA LEU A 383 -6.86 23.18 12.87
C LEU A 383 -7.75 24.31 13.41
N THR A 384 -7.73 24.47 14.73
CA THR A 384 -8.39 25.52 15.50
C THR A 384 -7.42 26.09 16.53
N ASN A 385 -7.52 27.37 16.82
CA ASN A 385 -6.70 27.98 17.88
C ASN A 385 -7.27 27.61 19.25
N ALA A 386 -6.49 26.89 20.06
CA ALA A 386 -6.95 26.42 21.36
C ALA A 386 -6.95 27.51 22.44
N ASN A 387 -6.04 28.46 22.33
CA ASN A 387 -5.94 29.65 23.17
C ASN A 387 -5.15 30.72 22.42
N ARG A 388 -5.73 31.92 22.26
CA ARG A 388 -5.05 33.06 21.59
C ARG A 388 -3.78 33.54 22.32
N THR A 389 -3.56 33.09 23.56
CA THR A 389 -2.45 33.49 24.43
C THR A 389 -1.29 32.49 24.49
N SER A 390 -1.52 31.19 24.27
CA SER A 390 -0.46 30.15 24.35
C SER A 390 0.12 29.76 22.98
N GLY A 391 -0.53 30.16 21.88
CA GLY A 391 -0.09 29.76 20.53
C GLY A 391 -0.28 28.28 20.20
N GLU A 392 -0.94 27.51 21.08
CA GLU A 392 -1.18 26.09 20.88
C GLU A 392 -2.35 25.85 19.91
N TYR A 393 -2.09 25.11 18.83
CA TYR A 393 -3.09 24.66 17.87
C TYR A 393 -3.76 23.36 18.34
N ARG A 394 -5.08 23.23 18.11
CA ARG A 394 -5.86 22.00 18.35
C ARG A 394 -6.64 21.61 17.11
N TRP A 395 -6.76 20.31 16.86
CA TRP A 395 -7.61 19.80 15.79
C TRP A 395 -9.08 19.89 16.17
N ASN A 396 -9.93 20.38 15.25
CA ASN A 396 -11.37 20.17 15.34
C ASN A 396 -11.65 18.70 14.96
N HIS A 397 -12.08 17.91 15.94
CA HIS A 397 -12.30 16.48 15.79
C HIS A 397 -13.22 16.15 14.61
N ASP A 398 -14.41 16.75 14.56
CA ASP A 398 -15.44 16.46 13.56
C ASP A 398 -15.00 16.82 12.13
N LYS A 399 -14.11 17.81 12.00
CA LYS A 399 -13.51 18.16 10.71
C LYS A 399 -12.36 17.22 10.34
N PHE A 400 -11.48 16.92 11.29
CA PHE A 400 -10.28 16.13 11.04
C PHE A 400 -10.61 14.67 10.64
N ILE A 401 -11.58 14.03 11.30
CA ILE A 401 -11.98 12.65 10.97
C ILE A 401 -12.57 12.50 9.56
N LYS A 402 -12.98 13.61 8.93
CA LYS A 402 -13.50 13.63 7.56
C LYS A 402 -12.41 13.79 6.51
N THR A 403 -11.18 14.14 6.92
CA THR A 403 -10.07 14.38 6.01
C THR A 403 -9.56 13.09 5.36
N ASN A 404 -9.02 13.20 4.16
CA ASN A 404 -8.35 12.10 3.47
C ASN A 404 -7.12 11.62 4.24
N LEU A 405 -6.36 12.53 4.87
CA LEU A 405 -5.19 12.17 5.67
C LEU A 405 -5.56 11.23 6.83
N TYR A 406 -6.65 11.52 7.53
CA TYR A 406 -7.14 10.66 8.60
C TYR A 406 -7.56 9.27 8.08
N LYS A 407 -8.32 9.23 6.99
CA LYS A 407 -8.79 7.98 6.35
C LYS A 407 -7.62 7.15 5.82
N PHE A 408 -6.63 7.79 5.19
CA PHE A 408 -5.39 7.15 4.75
C PHE A 408 -4.64 6.50 5.92
N ASN A 409 -4.50 7.22 7.04
CA ASN A 409 -3.84 6.69 8.22
C ASN A 409 -4.57 5.46 8.80
N LEU A 410 -5.91 5.46 8.79
CA LEU A 410 -6.69 4.27 9.15
C LEU A 410 -6.45 3.10 8.17
N ALA A 411 -6.31 3.39 6.87
CA ALA A 411 -6.02 2.38 5.86
C ALA A 411 -4.62 1.79 6.06
N ALA A 412 -3.63 2.62 6.41
CA ALA A 412 -2.27 2.19 6.70
C ALA A 412 -2.21 1.28 7.94
N GLU A 413 -2.90 1.64 9.03
CA GLU A 413 -3.01 0.78 10.22
C GLU A 413 -3.72 -0.55 9.92
N HIS A 414 -4.80 -0.52 9.13
CA HIS A 414 -5.51 -1.73 8.73
C HIS A 414 -4.62 -2.67 7.90
N HIS A 415 -3.89 -2.12 6.93
CA HIS A 415 -2.93 -2.89 6.12
C HIS A 415 -1.79 -3.44 6.98
N PHE A 416 -1.18 -2.62 7.83
CA PHE A 416 -0.12 -3.05 8.73
C PHE A 416 -0.57 -4.20 9.65
N ALA A 417 -1.76 -4.07 10.26
CA ALA A 417 -2.34 -5.11 11.10
C ALA A 417 -2.59 -6.41 10.33
N PHE A 418 -3.08 -6.32 9.10
CA PHE A 418 -3.27 -7.46 8.20
C PHE A 418 -1.93 -8.20 7.96
N VAL A 419 -0.91 -7.48 7.49
CA VAL A 419 0.40 -8.07 7.17
C VAL A 419 1.02 -8.71 8.42
N LYS A 420 1.02 -8.00 9.55
CA LYS A 420 1.59 -8.53 10.80
C LYS A 420 0.90 -9.80 11.27
N THR A 421 -0.44 -9.83 11.19
CA THR A 421 -1.23 -10.99 11.61
C THR A 421 -0.88 -12.22 10.76
N LYS A 422 -0.76 -12.04 9.43
CA LYS A 422 -0.37 -13.12 8.52
C LYS A 422 1.06 -13.61 8.77
N LEU A 423 2.03 -12.70 8.88
CA LEU A 423 3.42 -13.08 9.14
C LEU A 423 3.59 -13.80 10.48
N ARG A 424 2.88 -13.38 11.54
CA ARG A 424 2.90 -14.08 12.83
C ARG A 424 2.35 -15.51 12.72
N ALA A 425 1.20 -15.67 12.04
CA ALA A 425 0.56 -16.96 11.87
C ALA A 425 1.42 -17.94 11.04
N ASP A 426 2.09 -17.44 10.00
CA ASP A 426 2.78 -18.28 9.02
C ASP A 426 4.25 -18.54 9.36
N LEU A 427 4.91 -17.66 10.11
CA LEU A 427 6.36 -17.72 10.35
C LEU A 427 6.78 -17.80 11.83
N ASN A 428 5.83 -17.80 12.79
CA ASN A 428 6.15 -17.57 14.21
C ASN A 428 7.08 -16.35 14.40
N TYR A 429 6.95 -15.36 13.51
CA TYR A 429 7.86 -14.23 13.47
C TYR A 429 7.54 -13.31 14.65
N GLU A 430 8.36 -13.39 15.71
CA GLU A 430 8.21 -12.54 16.88
C GLU A 430 8.45 -11.08 16.50
N LEU A 431 7.35 -10.34 16.52
CA LEU A 431 7.32 -8.90 16.39
C LEU A 431 6.69 -8.38 17.66
N ASP A 432 7.51 -7.82 18.54
CA ASP A 432 7.07 -7.31 19.84
C ASP A 432 5.86 -6.35 19.71
N ASP A 433 4.98 -6.51 20.70
CA ASP A 433 3.75 -5.79 21.05
C ASP A 433 2.85 -5.35 19.89
N ILE A 434 1.68 -5.99 19.70
CA ILE A 434 0.54 -5.33 19.04
C ILE A 434 -0.73 -5.62 19.81
N ALA A 435 -1.39 -4.54 20.23
CA ALA A 435 -2.81 -4.53 20.58
C ALA A 435 -3.63 -5.04 19.38
N THR A 436 -4.47 -6.03 19.62
CA THR A 436 -5.38 -6.64 18.63
C THR A 436 -6.13 -5.56 17.83
N PHE A 437 -5.92 -5.50 16.51
CA PHE A 437 -6.74 -4.69 15.61
C PHE A 437 -8.15 -5.30 15.56
N ASP A 438 -9.06 -4.69 16.29
CA ASP A 438 -10.46 -5.10 16.34
C ASP A 438 -11.22 -4.43 15.19
N LYS A 439 -11.62 -5.22 14.18
CA LYS A 439 -12.39 -4.76 13.00
C LYS A 439 -13.67 -4.00 13.39
N ALA A 440 -14.22 -4.24 14.60
CA ALA A 440 -15.41 -3.56 15.10
C ALA A 440 -15.13 -2.18 15.76
N LYS A 441 -13.86 -1.81 15.99
CA LYS A 441 -13.47 -0.60 16.73
C LYS A 441 -12.80 0.47 15.86
N VAL A 442 -12.77 0.32 14.54
CA VAL A 442 -12.43 1.42 13.62
C VAL A 442 -13.54 2.46 13.79
N GLY A 443 -13.28 3.50 14.58
CA GLY A 443 -14.22 4.56 14.95
C GLY A 443 -14.65 5.47 13.80
N LEU A 444 -14.78 4.94 12.59
CA LEU A 444 -15.83 5.39 11.70
C LEU A 444 -17.12 4.95 12.39
N ALA A 445 -17.70 5.82 13.21
CA ALA A 445 -19.12 5.69 13.48
C ALA A 445 -19.77 5.58 12.11
N THR A 446 -20.16 4.36 11.73
CA THR A 446 -21.06 4.13 10.62
C THR A 446 -22.20 5.08 10.91
N GLU A 447 -22.35 6.15 10.13
CA GLU A 447 -23.64 6.82 10.12
C GLU A 447 -24.60 5.74 9.70
N VAL A 448 -25.29 5.19 10.69
CA VAL A 448 -26.29 4.14 10.51
C VAL A 448 -27.29 4.74 9.53
N VAL A 449 -27.34 4.23 8.31
CA VAL A 449 -28.22 4.79 7.28
C VAL A 449 -29.66 4.51 7.70
N TRP A 450 -30.38 5.57 8.07
CA TRP A 450 -31.74 5.47 8.57
C TRP A 450 -32.67 5.12 7.42
N GLN A 451 -33.32 3.96 7.52
CA GLN A 451 -34.32 3.54 6.55
C GLN A 451 -35.50 4.54 6.56
N PRO A 452 -35.88 5.14 5.42
CA PRO A 452 -37.00 6.08 5.36
C PRO A 452 -38.29 5.40 5.79
N ASP A 453 -39.10 6.06 6.63
CA ASP A 453 -40.37 5.51 7.09
C ASP A 453 -41.29 5.12 5.92
N SER A 454 -41.30 5.90 4.84
CA SER A 454 -42.12 5.64 3.65
C SER A 454 -41.79 4.31 2.95
N SER A 455 -40.58 3.78 3.12
CA SER A 455 -40.13 2.55 2.48
C SER A 455 -40.63 1.26 3.14
N VAL A 456 -41.30 1.35 4.29
CA VAL A 456 -41.67 0.18 5.10
C VAL A 456 -43.14 0.20 5.52
N SER A 457 -43.89 -0.82 5.12
CA SER A 457 -45.30 -1.00 5.50
C SER A 457 -45.52 -1.99 6.64
N LYS A 458 -44.56 -2.89 6.90
CA LYS A 458 -44.60 -3.92 7.95
C LYS A 458 -43.27 -4.04 8.68
N CYS A 459 -43.29 -4.36 9.97
CA CYS A 459 -42.06 -4.59 10.73
C CYS A 459 -41.33 -5.84 10.18
N PRO A 460 -40.04 -5.75 9.81
CA PRO A 460 -39.32 -6.86 9.19
C PRO A 460 -39.06 -8.04 10.14
N ILE A 461 -39.17 -7.85 11.46
CA ILE A 461 -38.91 -8.87 12.47
C ILE A 461 -40.18 -9.68 12.77
N CYS A 462 -41.30 -9.01 13.03
CA CYS A 462 -42.55 -9.67 13.42
C CYS A 462 -43.64 -9.66 12.35
N ASN A 463 -43.37 -9.05 11.20
CA ASN A 463 -44.26 -8.91 10.05
C ASN A 463 -45.60 -8.18 10.31
N LYS A 464 -45.76 -7.53 11.46
CA LYS A 464 -46.96 -6.73 11.78
C LYS A 464 -46.96 -5.40 11.00
N SER A 465 -48.09 -5.06 10.37
CA SER A 465 -48.27 -3.80 9.65
C SER A 465 -48.12 -2.59 10.56
N PHE A 466 -47.48 -1.53 10.04
CA PHE A 466 -47.40 -0.25 10.72
C PHE A 466 -48.70 0.54 10.54
N GLY A 467 -49.03 1.38 11.53
CA GLY A 467 -50.25 2.20 11.50
C GLY A 467 -50.31 3.12 12.73
N VAL A 468 -51.51 3.58 13.07
CA VAL A 468 -51.73 4.50 14.20
C VAL A 468 -51.34 3.85 15.55
N ILE A 469 -51.66 2.56 15.71
CA ILE A 469 -51.39 1.80 16.95
C ILE A 469 -49.97 1.24 16.97
N ASN A 470 -49.53 0.63 15.85
CA ASN A 470 -48.19 0.06 15.73
C ASN A 470 -47.26 1.08 15.05
N ARG A 471 -46.59 1.90 15.86
CA ARG A 471 -45.72 2.98 15.40
C ARG A 471 -44.35 2.46 14.92
N LYS A 472 -43.72 3.26 14.06
CA LYS A 472 -42.40 3.02 13.48
C LYS A 472 -41.32 3.52 14.44
N HIS A 473 -40.26 2.74 14.59
CA HIS A 473 -39.08 3.10 15.37
C HIS A 473 -37.83 2.57 14.67
N HIS A 474 -36.75 3.33 14.66
CA HIS A 474 -35.50 2.86 14.06
C HIS A 474 -34.58 2.17 15.05
N CYS A 475 -33.88 1.14 14.59
CA CYS A 475 -32.78 0.55 15.32
C CYS A 475 -31.54 1.47 15.27
N ARG A 476 -30.98 1.83 16.43
CA ARG A 476 -29.77 2.67 16.52
C ARG A 476 -28.49 1.97 16.07
N THR A 477 -28.52 0.65 15.87
CA THR A 477 -27.38 -0.16 15.42
C THR A 477 -27.39 -0.42 13.91
N CYS A 478 -28.55 -0.67 13.30
CA CYS A 478 -28.63 -1.02 11.87
C CYS A 478 -29.55 -0.11 11.02
N GLY A 479 -30.27 0.84 11.62
CA GLY A 479 -31.04 1.85 10.89
C GLY A 479 -32.39 1.39 10.33
N ARG A 480 -32.72 0.09 10.45
CA ARG A 480 -34.02 -0.46 10.01
C ARG A 480 -35.20 0.07 10.83
N VAL A 481 -36.35 0.23 10.17
CA VAL A 481 -37.64 0.57 10.80
C VAL A 481 -38.31 -0.69 11.36
N VAL A 482 -38.56 -0.72 12.67
CA VAL A 482 -39.12 -1.84 13.44
C VAL A 482 -40.21 -1.34 14.42
N CYS A 483 -41.00 -2.26 15.00
CA CYS A 483 -42.01 -1.91 16.00
C CYS A 483 -41.43 -1.86 17.43
N SER A 484 -42.17 -1.25 18.35
CA SER A 484 -41.76 -1.11 19.76
C SER A 484 -41.53 -2.45 20.46
N SER A 485 -42.27 -3.49 20.11
CA SER A 485 -42.08 -4.85 20.65
C SER A 485 -40.83 -5.53 20.12
N CYS A 486 -40.32 -5.12 18.96
CA CYS A 486 -39.09 -5.66 18.35
C CYS A 486 -37.86 -4.77 18.58
N ALA A 487 -38.05 -3.55 19.12
CA ALA A 487 -37.01 -2.69 19.64
C ALA A 487 -37.51 -1.96 20.92
N PRO A 488 -37.54 -2.68 22.06
CA PRO A 488 -37.96 -2.10 23.33
C PRO A 488 -36.99 -0.99 23.77
N GLU A 489 -37.52 0.01 24.47
CA GLU A 489 -36.72 1.13 24.97
C GLU A 489 -35.99 0.73 26.26
N LYS A 490 -34.66 0.86 26.28
CA LYS A 490 -33.86 0.58 27.47
C LYS A 490 -33.78 1.83 28.36
N ARG A 491 -34.20 1.68 29.64
CA ARG A 491 -34.33 2.76 30.64
C ARG A 491 -33.05 3.56 30.91
N LEU A 492 -31.86 3.05 30.60
CA LEU A 492 -30.60 3.67 31.02
C LEU A 492 -29.96 4.60 29.98
N ARG A 493 -30.38 4.59 28.71
CA ARG A 493 -29.79 5.44 27.65
C ARG A 493 -30.74 5.91 26.54
N GLY A 494 -32.01 5.51 26.53
CA GLY A 494 -32.96 5.91 25.48
C GLY A 494 -32.68 5.28 24.09
N ASP A 495 -31.68 4.41 23.98
CA ASP A 495 -31.34 3.72 22.74
C ASP A 495 -32.31 2.55 22.48
N ARG A 496 -32.87 2.51 21.26
CA ARG A 496 -33.67 1.38 20.76
C ARG A 496 -32.85 0.50 19.81
N ILE A 497 -32.55 -0.71 20.24
CA ILE A 497 -31.85 -1.73 19.44
C ILE A 497 -32.85 -2.82 19.08
N CYS A 498 -32.85 -3.29 17.83
CA CYS A 498 -33.78 -4.33 17.42
C CYS A 498 -33.28 -5.72 17.85
N LYS A 499 -34.21 -6.66 18.06
CA LYS A 499 -33.89 -8.02 18.53
C LYS A 499 -32.82 -8.73 17.70
N ASP A 500 -32.84 -8.60 16.38
CA ASP A 500 -31.81 -9.19 15.50
C ASP A 500 -30.40 -8.66 15.82
N CYS A 501 -30.29 -7.36 16.11
CA CYS A 501 -29.02 -6.73 16.47
C CYS A 501 -28.61 -7.05 17.90
N GLU A 502 -29.57 -7.24 18.82
CA GLU A 502 -29.27 -7.68 20.18
C GLU A 502 -28.76 -9.11 20.24
N SER A 503 -29.26 -10.01 19.39
CA SER A 503 -28.80 -11.41 19.33
C SER A 503 -27.48 -11.60 18.57
N SER A 504 -26.98 -10.55 17.90
CA SER A 504 -25.74 -10.57 17.11
C SER A 504 -24.55 -9.90 17.81
N GLN A 505 -24.76 -9.46 19.05
CA GLN A 505 -23.73 -8.99 19.99
C GLN A 505 -23.36 -10.12 20.94
#